data_AF-A0A1A6H4L2-F1
#
_entry.id   AF-A0A1A6H4L2-F1
#
_cell.length_a   1.000
_cell.length_b   1.000
_cell.length_c   1.000
_cell.angle_alpha   90.00
_cell.angle_beta   90.00
_cell.angle_gamma   90.00
#
_symmetry.space_group_name_H-M   'P 1'
#
loop_
_entity.id
_entity.type
_entity.pdbx_description
1 polymer ?
#
loop_
_entity_poly.entity_id
_entity_poly.type
_entity_poly.pdbx_seq_one_letter_code
_entity_poly.pdbx_strand_id
1 'polypeptide(L)' 'ATEVSFSFDVGNGPVEIVVRSPSPLNDDQWHRVTAERNVKQASLQVDRLPQQIRKAPTEGHTRLELYSQLFVGE' A
#
# COMPACT_ATOMS: atom_id res chain seq x y z
N ALA A 1 12.68 10.16 -6.07
CA ALA A 1 11.39 9.50 -5.76
C ALA A 1 10.83 10.10 -4.48
N THR A 2 9.65 10.72 -4.54
CA THR A 2 8.97 11.34 -3.38
C THR A 2 7.69 10.60 -3.00
N GLU A 3 7.45 9.43 -3.60
CA GLU A 3 6.18 8.72 -3.50
C GLU A 3 6.43 7.25 -3.21
N VAL A 4 5.54 6.67 -2.40
CA VAL A 4 5.42 5.23 -2.21
C VAL A 4 4.00 4.85 -2.58
N SER A 5 3.86 3.85 -3.47
CA SER A 5 2.59 3.30 -3.92
C SER A 5 2.38 1.89 -3.34
N PHE A 6 1.19 1.63 -2.83
CA PHE A 6 0.71 0.29 -2.49
C PHE A 6 -0.50 -0.03 -3.36
N SER A 7 -0.36 -1.00 -4.25
CA SER A 7 -1.40 -1.43 -5.17
C SER A 7 -1.83 -2.87 -4.93
N PHE A 8 -3.12 -3.14 -5.08
CA PHE A 8 -3.69 -4.48 -4.95
C PHE A 8 -5.00 -4.59 -5.73
N ASP A 9 -5.38 -5.81 -6.11
CA ASP A 9 -6.68 -6.12 -6.69
C ASP A 9 -7.24 -7.35 -5.97
N VAL A 10 -8.49 -7.26 -5.51
CA VAL A 10 -9.21 -8.37 -4.84
C VAL A 10 -10.27 -9.01 -5.73
N GLY A 11 -10.35 -8.64 -7.01
CA GLY A 11 -11.37 -9.06 -7.96
C GLY A 11 -12.41 -7.98 -8.29
N ASN A 12 -12.29 -6.80 -7.69
CA ASN A 12 -13.15 -5.64 -7.98
C ASN A 12 -12.43 -4.57 -8.83
N GLY A 13 -11.24 -4.88 -9.33
CA GLY A 13 -10.36 -3.95 -10.04
C GLY A 13 -9.25 -3.38 -9.16
N PRO A 14 -8.23 -2.78 -9.78
CA PRO A 14 -7.03 -2.33 -9.09
C PRO A 14 -7.34 -1.15 -8.16
N VAL A 15 -6.79 -1.21 -6.96
CA VAL A 15 -6.81 -0.15 -5.96
C VAL A 15 -5.37 0.28 -5.72
N GLU A 16 -5.15 1.59 -5.67
CA GLU A 16 -3.86 2.18 -5.34
C GLU A 16 -4.00 3.16 -4.16
N ILE A 17 -3.03 3.09 -3.25
CA ILE A 17 -2.82 4.05 -2.16
C ILE A 17 -1.43 4.65 -2.35
N VAL A 18 -1.34 5.98 -2.35
CA VAL A 18 -0.08 6.71 -2.51
C VAL A 18 0.16 7.59 -1.30
N VAL A 19 1.35 7.48 -0.71
CA VAL A 19 1.87 8.46 0.27
C VAL A 19 2.90 9.33 -0.44
N ARG A 20 2.74 10.66 -0.35
CA ARG A 20 3.70 11.63 -0.88
C ARG A 20 4.52 12.23 0.27
N SER A 21 5.83 12.06 0.19
CA SER A 21 6.79 12.66 1.11
C SER A 21 7.13 14.09 0.67
N PRO A 22 7.30 15.04 1.60
CA PRO A 22 7.78 16.39 1.28
C PRO A 22 9.25 16.41 0.85
N SER A 23 10.02 15.36 1.14
CA SER A 23 11.41 15.19 0.74
C SER A 23 11.61 13.92 -0.10
N PRO A 24 12.67 13.85 -0.93
CA PRO A 24 13.07 12.61 -1.60
C PRO A 24 13.26 11.47 -0.59
N LEU A 25 12.83 10.27 -0.96
CA LEU A 25 13.00 9.01 -0.19
C LEU A 25 14.15 8.15 -0.71
N ASN A 26 14.74 8.56 -1.84
CA ASN A 26 15.90 7.94 -2.46
C ASN A 26 17.16 8.76 -2.14
N ASP A 27 17.35 9.04 -0.86
CA ASP A 27 18.37 9.95 -0.32
C ASP A 27 19.48 9.21 0.46
N ASP A 28 19.60 7.89 0.24
CA ASP A 28 20.54 7.00 0.92
C ASP A 28 20.31 6.88 2.44
N GLN A 29 19.09 7.22 2.91
CA GLN A 29 18.66 7.01 4.29
C GLN A 29 17.63 5.88 4.39
N TRP A 30 17.55 5.29 5.59
CA TRP A 30 16.53 4.30 5.91
C TRP A 30 15.17 4.97 6.08
N HIS A 31 14.19 4.48 5.33
CA HIS A 31 12.78 4.82 5.49
C HIS A 31 11.97 3.59 5.91
N ARG A 32 10.97 3.78 6.77
CA ARG A 32 10.07 2.71 7.21
C ARG A 32 8.77 2.78 6.43
N VAL A 33 8.42 1.72 5.72
CA VAL A 33 7.13 1.58 5.04
C VAL A 33 6.28 0.52 5.76
N THR A 34 5.05 0.89 6.12
CA THR A 34 4.05 -0.04 6.64
C THR A 34 2.86 -0.06 5.70
N ALA A 35 2.60 -1.21 5.08
CA ALA A 35 1.41 -1.46 4.27
C ALA A 35 0.55 -2.53 4.93
N GLU A 36 -0.76 -2.28 5.04
CA GLU A 36 -1.72 -3.23 5.59
C GLU A 36 -2.91 -3.37 4.66
N ARG A 37 -3.37 -4.61 4.43
CA ARG A 37 -4.66 -4.91 3.83
C ARG A 37 -5.38 -5.93 4.71
N ASN A 38 -6.50 -5.54 5.29
CA ASN A 38 -7.41 -6.42 6.02
C ASN A 38 -8.82 -6.33 5.43
N VAL A 39 -9.77 -7.17 5.83
CA VAL A 39 -11.12 -7.19 5.21
C VAL A 39 -11.89 -5.85 5.29
N LYS A 40 -11.58 -4.98 6.25
CA LYS A 40 -12.26 -3.69 6.47
C LYS A 40 -11.63 -2.54 5.69
N GLN A 41 -10.31 -2.55 5.51
CA GLN A 41 -9.57 -1.45 4.89
C GLN A 41 -8.18 -1.87 4.38
N ALA A 42 -7.58 -0.98 3.61
CA ALA A 42 -6.17 -0.97 3.28
C ALA A 42 -5.54 0.33 3.81
N SER A 43 -4.26 0.28 4.15
CA SER A 43 -3.53 1.47 4.58
C SER A 43 -2.06 1.44 4.19
N LEU A 44 -1.49 2.64 4.06
CA LEU A 44 -0.08 2.86 3.78
C LEU A 44 0.45 3.99 4.67
N GLN A 45 1.58 3.75 5.31
CA GLN A 45 2.33 4.75 6.07
C GLN A 45 3.81 4.70 5.68
N VAL A 46 4.40 5.88 5.51
CA VAL A 46 5.84 6.06 5.29
C VAL A 46 6.38 6.92 6.43
N ASP A 47 7.36 6.39 7.16
CA ASP A 47 7.95 6.97 8.36
C ASP A 47 6.92 7.41 9.39
N ARG A 48 6.83 8.71 9.66
CA ARG A 48 5.88 9.36 10.56
C ARG A 48 4.88 10.23 9.79
N LEU A 49 4.84 10.12 8.47
CA LEU A 49 3.87 10.85 7.66
C LEU A 49 2.44 10.37 7.97
N PRO A 50 1.43 11.23 7.72
CA PRO A 50 0.04 10.84 7.90
C PRO A 50 -0.31 9.58 7.12
N GLN A 51 -0.81 8.56 7.83
CA GLN A 51 -1.25 7.30 7.24
C GLN A 51 -2.40 7.54 6.26
N GLN A 52 -2.31 6.93 5.08
CA GLN A 52 -3.38 6.93 4.10
C GLN A 52 -4.21 5.66 4.27
N ILE A 53 -5.54 5.81 4.31
CA ILE A 53 -6.48 4.72 4.56
C ILE A 53 -7.52 4.67 3.43
N ARG A 54 -7.77 3.48 2.90
CA ARG A 54 -8.83 3.20 1.95
C ARG A 54 -9.76 2.13 2.53
N LYS A 55 -11.04 2.47 2.75
CA LYS A 55 -12.04 1.50 3.19
C LYS A 55 -12.26 0.43 2.12
N ALA A 56 -12.51 -0.80 2.56
CA ALA A 56 -12.96 -1.86 1.66
C ALA A 56 -14.33 -1.50 1.07
N PRO A 57 -14.60 -1.86 -0.19
CA PRO A 57 -15.95 -1.78 -0.75
C PRO A 57 -16.96 -2.55 0.11
N THR A 58 -18.20 -2.04 0.19
CA THR A 58 -19.31 -2.74 0.86
C THR A 58 -19.86 -3.92 0.07
N GLU A 59 -19.58 -3.96 -1.24
CA GLU A 59 -20.02 -5.00 -2.17
C GLU A 59 -18.82 -5.60 -2.90
N GLY A 60 -18.95 -6.86 -3.34
CA GLY A 60 -17.92 -7.58 -4.08
C GLY A 60 -16.90 -8.31 -3.18
N HIS A 61 -15.77 -8.65 -3.77
CA HIS A 61 -14.74 -9.44 -3.10
C HIS A 61 -14.00 -8.61 -2.02
N THR A 62 -13.84 -9.19 -0.83
CA THR A 62 -13.24 -8.49 0.33
C THR A 62 -11.90 -9.09 0.77
N ARG A 63 -11.63 -10.34 0.39
CA ARG A 63 -10.41 -11.06 0.75
C ARG A 63 -9.48 -11.12 -0.44
N LEU A 64 -8.21 -10.81 -0.18
CA LEU A 64 -7.13 -11.03 -1.12
C LEU A 64 -6.67 -12.48 -0.99
N GLU A 65 -6.70 -13.24 -2.08
CA GLU A 65 -6.13 -14.59 -2.14
C GLU A 65 -4.91 -14.54 -3.05
N LEU A 66 -3.74 -14.90 -2.52
CA LEU A 66 -2.48 -14.94 -3.26
C LEU A 66 -2.03 -16.39 -3.37
N TYR A 67 -1.92 -16.88 -4.60
CA TYR A 67 -1.40 -18.23 -4.91
C TYR A 67 -0.06 -18.19 -5.63
N SER A 68 0.45 -16.99 -5.93
CA SER A 68 1.74 -16.78 -6.59
C SER A 68 2.89 -16.68 -5.60
N GLN A 69 4.11 -16.76 -6.13
CA GLN A 69 5.32 -16.52 -5.35
C GLN A 69 5.40 -15.07 -4.89
N LEU A 70 6.05 -14.88 -3.73
CA LEU A 70 6.43 -13.57 -3.22
C LEU A 70 7.84 -13.21 -3.72
N PHE A 71 7.98 -12.04 -4.32
CA PHE A 71 9.26 -11.50 -4.79
C PHE A 71 9.64 -10.27 -3.95
N VAL A 72 10.93 -10.13 -3.63
CA VAL A 72 11.48 -9.01 -2.84
C VAL A 72 12.78 -8.55 -3.49
N GLY A 73 12.78 -7.35 -4.07
CA GLY A 73 13.87 -6.88 -4.92
C GLY A 73 13.92 -7.65 -6.24
N GLU A 74 14.01 -6.92 -7.35
CA GLU A 74 14.36 -7.50 -8.65
C GLU A 74 15.87 -7.42 -8.86
#